data_AF-A0A290S0I8-F1
#
_entry.id   AF-A0A290S0I8-F1
#
_cell.length_a   1.000
_cell.length_b   1.000
_cell.length_c   1.000
_cell.angle_alpha   90.00
_cell.angle_beta   90.00
_cell.angle_gamma   90.00
#
_symmetry.space_group_name_H-M   'P 1'
#
loop_
_entity.id
_entity.type
_entity.pdbx_description
1 polymer ?
#
loop_
_entity_poly.entity_id
_entity_poly.type
_entity_poly.pdbx_seq_one_letter_code
_entity_poly.pdbx_strand_id
1 'polypeptide(L)'
;MAPFTVNDYVVNLTSQLNHLNGALNANARVGVSSFFYADALDTKLVTGQASGLSQQIQESLLTQFTQLGYHTVEYRLGNNLYLSENSDSILSRDLSKLRNRQNIDLVITGTVTRQQHAYIVNARLVNIENKQVLSAGSTEIPINVMWGNEKIQQRDGYLYRSEY
;
A
#
# COMPACT_ATOMS: atom_id res chain seq x y z
N MET A 1 -12.02 21.72 -2.05
CA MET A 1 -11.48 20.40 -2.47
C MET A 1 -10.17 20.16 -1.73
N ALA A 2 -9.74 18.91 -1.54
CA ALA A 2 -8.45 18.65 -0.89
C ALA A 2 -7.30 19.22 -1.76
N PRO A 3 -6.27 19.83 -1.17
CA PRO A 3 -5.19 20.48 -1.92
C PRO A 3 -4.21 19.48 -2.58
N PHE A 4 -4.24 18.21 -2.17
CA PHE A 4 -3.34 17.15 -2.63
C PHE A 4 -4.12 15.86 -2.88
N THR A 5 -3.66 15.08 -3.84
CA THR A 5 -4.16 13.74 -4.15
C THR A 5 -3.46 12.68 -3.30
N VAL A 6 -4.03 11.47 -3.21
CA VAL A 6 -3.34 10.32 -2.56
C VAL A 6 -1.94 10.11 -3.13
N ASN A 7 -1.77 10.30 -4.45
CA ASN A 7 -0.48 10.11 -5.11
C ASN A 7 0.58 11.10 -4.59
N ASP A 8 0.20 12.36 -4.31
CA ASP A 8 1.13 13.37 -3.78
C ASP A 8 1.64 12.98 -2.38
N TYR A 9 0.75 12.44 -1.53
CA TYR A 9 1.15 11.89 -0.23
C TYR A 9 2.07 10.67 -0.39
N VAL A 10 1.84 9.83 -1.40
CA VAL A 10 2.68 8.66 -1.69
C VAL A 10 4.04 9.06 -2.26
N VAL A 11 4.15 10.14 -3.03
CA VAL A 11 5.44 10.70 -3.49
C VAL A 11 6.30 11.06 -2.28
N ASN A 12 5.73 11.76 -1.29
CA ASN A 12 6.44 12.08 -0.06
C ASN A 12 6.86 10.81 0.71
N LEU A 13 5.95 9.84 0.83
CA LEU A 13 6.24 8.56 1.47
C LEU A 13 7.37 7.80 0.75
N THR A 14 7.39 7.84 -0.57
CA THR A 14 8.44 7.23 -1.43
C THR A 14 9.79 7.90 -1.20
N SER A 15 9.82 9.24 -1.10
CA SER A 15 11.05 9.96 -0.76
C SER A 15 11.62 9.53 0.59
N GLN A 16 10.77 9.32 1.61
CA GLN A 16 11.22 8.79 2.91
C GLN A 16 11.76 7.36 2.78
N LEU A 17 11.11 6.50 1.99
CA LEU A 17 11.57 5.12 1.76
C LEU A 17 12.88 5.04 0.96
N ASN A 18 13.20 6.04 0.14
CA ASN A 18 14.49 6.13 -0.56
C ASN A 18 15.64 6.60 0.34
N HIS A 19 15.36 7.11 1.53
CA HIS A 19 16.39 7.41 2.53
C HIS A 19 16.80 6.12 3.24
N LEU A 20 17.71 5.40 2.60
CA LEU A 20 18.13 4.06 2.98
C LEU A 20 19.22 4.11 4.04
N ASN A 21 19.09 3.27 5.07
CA ASN A 21 20.15 3.02 6.03
C ASN A 21 21.15 2.01 5.45
N GLY A 22 21.94 2.43 4.47
CA GLY A 22 22.98 1.62 3.83
C GLY A 22 22.82 1.49 2.31
N ALA A 23 23.81 0.85 1.67
CA ALA A 23 23.79 0.63 0.23
C ALA A 23 22.79 -0.48 -0.15
N LEU A 24 21.86 -0.17 -1.07
CA LEU A 24 21.06 -1.20 -1.72
C LEU A 24 21.84 -1.88 -2.82
N ASN A 25 21.63 -3.18 -2.99
CA ASN A 25 22.02 -3.85 -4.21
C ASN A 25 21.16 -3.29 -5.36
N ALA A 26 21.80 -2.71 -6.38
CA ALA A 26 21.12 -2.12 -7.53
C ALA A 26 20.24 -3.12 -8.32
N ASN A 27 20.52 -4.42 -8.19
CA ASN A 27 19.74 -5.48 -8.82
C ASN A 27 18.66 -6.07 -7.90
N ALA A 28 18.48 -5.54 -6.69
CA ALA A 28 17.47 -6.02 -5.77
C ALA A 28 16.07 -5.85 -6.36
N ARG A 29 15.29 -6.93 -6.33
CA ARG A 29 13.91 -6.95 -6.81
C ARG A 29 12.97 -6.53 -5.69
N VAL A 30 12.14 -5.52 -5.97
CA VAL A 30 11.26 -4.88 -4.99
C VAL A 30 9.81 -5.26 -5.26
N GLY A 31 9.15 -5.90 -4.30
CA GLY A 31 7.70 -6.09 -4.30
C GLY A 31 6.99 -5.04 -3.44
N VAL A 32 5.72 -4.74 -3.73
CA VAL A 32 4.88 -3.87 -2.89
C VAL A 32 3.71 -4.66 -2.37
N SER A 33 3.67 -4.93 -1.06
CA SER A 33 2.58 -5.66 -0.44
C SER A 33 1.32 -4.82 -0.25
N SER A 34 0.20 -5.47 0.04
CA SER A 34 -0.98 -4.77 0.53
C SER A 34 -0.68 -4.07 1.86
N PHE A 35 -1.42 -3.00 2.14
CA PHE A 35 -1.38 -2.29 3.41
C PHE A 35 -2.53 -2.76 4.29
N PHE A 36 -2.26 -2.99 5.58
CA PHE A 36 -3.22 -3.62 6.51
C PHE A 36 -3.65 -2.64 7.60
N TYR A 37 -4.81 -2.85 8.22
CA TYR A 37 -5.17 -2.04 9.39
C TYR A 37 -4.22 -2.32 10.57
N ALA A 38 -3.77 -1.26 11.26
CA ALA A 38 -2.83 -1.39 12.39
C ALA A 38 -3.47 -1.95 13.67
N ASP A 39 -4.78 -1.78 13.85
CA ASP A 39 -5.58 -2.21 15.01
C ASP A 39 -6.19 -3.61 14.84
N ALA A 40 -5.93 -4.26 13.71
CA ALA A 40 -6.44 -5.56 13.39
C ALA A 40 -5.66 -6.63 14.16
N LEU A 41 -6.05 -6.88 15.42
CA LEU A 41 -5.60 -8.04 16.23
C LEU A 41 -5.87 -9.37 15.49
N ASP A 42 -6.82 -9.34 14.57
CA ASP A 42 -7.16 -10.35 13.61
C ASP A 42 -6.97 -9.71 12.24
N THR A 43 -6.04 -10.21 11.40
CA THR A 43 -5.64 -9.67 10.08
C THR A 43 -6.83 -9.52 9.12
N LYS A 44 -7.70 -8.54 9.35
CA LYS A 44 -8.82 -8.22 8.48
C LYS A 44 -8.30 -7.33 7.37
N LEU A 45 -8.55 -7.76 6.13
CA LEU A 45 -8.37 -6.93 4.95
C LEU A 45 -9.08 -5.60 5.17
N VAL A 46 -8.45 -4.53 4.71
CA VAL A 46 -9.01 -3.19 4.81
C VAL A 46 -10.33 -3.17 4.04
N THR A 47 -11.46 -2.94 4.70
CA THR A 47 -12.79 -2.88 4.07
C THR A 47 -13.28 -1.44 3.90
N GLY A 48 -14.24 -1.22 3.01
CA GLY A 48 -14.83 0.09 2.74
C GLY A 48 -13.87 1.06 2.04
N GLN A 49 -13.99 2.37 2.31
CA GLN A 49 -13.17 3.42 1.66
C GLN A 49 -11.66 3.22 1.84
N ALA A 50 -11.24 2.59 2.94
CA ALA A 50 -9.85 2.31 3.19
C ALA A 50 -9.30 1.18 2.30
N SER A 51 -10.14 0.28 1.77
CA SER A 51 -9.73 -0.74 0.79
C SER A 51 -9.21 -0.07 -0.47
N GLY A 52 -9.97 0.92 -0.98
CA GLY A 52 -9.58 1.72 -2.14
C GLY A 52 -8.31 2.51 -1.86
N LEU A 53 -8.17 3.10 -0.66
CA LEU A 53 -6.96 3.79 -0.25
C LEU A 53 -5.74 2.86 -0.23
N SER A 54 -5.84 1.68 0.38
CA SER A 54 -4.74 0.71 0.44
C SER A 54 -4.30 0.28 -0.97
N GLN A 55 -5.27 -0.03 -1.84
CA GLN A 55 -4.97 -0.37 -3.24
C GLN A 55 -4.28 0.80 -3.94
N GLN A 56 -4.79 2.02 -3.80
CA GLN A 56 -4.21 3.20 -4.43
C GLN A 56 -2.78 3.48 -3.92
N ILE A 57 -2.51 3.31 -2.63
CA ILE A 57 -1.16 3.42 -2.06
C ILE A 57 -0.23 2.38 -2.69
N GLN A 58 -0.67 1.12 -2.80
CA GLN A 58 0.12 0.05 -3.41
C GLN A 58 0.45 0.34 -4.88
N GLU A 59 -0.55 0.72 -5.69
CA GLU A 59 -0.36 1.05 -7.11
C GLU A 59 0.55 2.27 -7.28
N SER A 60 0.36 3.31 -6.48
CA SER A 60 1.20 4.51 -6.50
C SER A 60 2.64 4.17 -6.10
N LEU A 61 2.87 3.39 -5.04
CA LEU A 61 4.23 3.00 -4.64
C LEU A 61 4.91 2.15 -5.72
N LEU A 62 4.21 1.18 -6.31
CA LEU A 62 4.76 0.38 -7.40
C LEU A 62 5.16 1.28 -8.58
N THR A 63 4.30 2.23 -8.95
CA THR A 63 4.56 3.21 -10.01
C THR A 63 5.79 4.07 -9.70
N GLN A 64 5.83 4.68 -8.52
CA GLN A 64 6.92 5.56 -8.10
C GLN A 64 8.26 4.82 -8.05
N PHE A 65 8.31 3.61 -7.47
CA PHE A 65 9.54 2.82 -7.44
C PHE A 65 9.98 2.38 -8.84
N THR A 66 9.05 2.05 -9.73
CA THR A 66 9.39 1.74 -11.13
C THR A 66 9.99 2.96 -11.83
N GLN A 67 9.40 4.15 -11.64
CA GLN A 67 9.89 5.41 -12.22
C GLN A 67 11.26 5.82 -11.67
N LEU A 68 11.57 5.46 -10.43
CA LEU A 68 12.88 5.66 -9.82
C LEU A 68 13.95 4.65 -10.27
N GLY A 69 13.59 3.70 -11.13
CA GLY A 69 14.52 2.72 -11.70
C GLY A 69 14.73 1.45 -10.86
N TYR A 70 13.90 1.21 -9.84
CA TYR A 70 13.93 -0.06 -9.12
C TYR A 70 13.39 -1.20 -9.98
N HIS A 71 13.94 -2.40 -9.79
CA HIS A 71 13.42 -3.62 -10.40
C HIS A 71 12.16 -4.08 -9.65
N THR A 72 11.01 -3.49 -9.99
CA THR A 72 9.74 -3.78 -9.33
C THR A 72 9.12 -5.10 -9.83
N VAL A 73 8.42 -5.80 -8.93
CA VAL A 73 7.73 -7.06 -9.23
C VAL A 73 6.25 -6.96 -8.86
N GLU A 74 5.38 -7.01 -9.86
CA GLU A 74 3.93 -7.13 -9.67
C GLU A 74 3.54 -8.60 -9.46
N TYR A 75 3.52 -9.02 -8.21
CA TYR A 75 3.31 -10.42 -7.85
C TYR A 75 1.82 -10.83 -7.77
N ARG A 76 0.86 -9.89 -7.76
CA ARG A 76 -0.57 -10.21 -7.71
C ARG A 76 -1.03 -10.90 -8.99
N LEU A 77 -0.44 -10.55 -10.14
CA LEU A 77 -0.70 -11.19 -11.43
C LEU A 77 -0.37 -12.70 -11.42
N GLY A 78 0.66 -13.11 -10.68
CA GLY A 78 1.04 -14.52 -10.54
C GLY A 78 0.15 -15.31 -9.57
N ASN A 79 -0.49 -14.65 -8.60
CA ASN A 79 -1.30 -15.29 -7.56
C ASN A 79 -2.76 -15.54 -8.00
N ASN A 80 -3.32 -14.67 -8.84
CA ASN A 80 -4.68 -14.82 -9.39
C ASN A 80 -4.87 -16.06 -10.27
N LEU A 81 -3.78 -16.67 -10.74
CA LEU A 81 -3.82 -17.92 -11.49
C LEU A 81 -3.96 -19.17 -10.59
N TYR A 82 -3.82 -19.05 -9.24
CA TYR A 82 -3.64 -20.21 -8.35
C TYR A 82 -4.38 -20.18 -7.00
N LEU A 83 -5.31 -19.26 -6.73
CA LEU A 83 -5.92 -19.14 -5.39
C LEU A 83 -7.20 -19.99 -5.22
N SER A 84 -7.06 -21.08 -4.45
CA SER A 84 -8.11 -21.74 -3.66
C SER A 84 -7.93 -21.42 -2.16
N GLU A 85 -9.04 -21.43 -1.43
CA GLU A 85 -9.30 -20.85 -0.11
C GLU A 85 -8.55 -21.55 1.03
N ASN A 86 -7.96 -20.76 1.95
CA ASN A 86 -7.95 -21.02 3.40
C ASN A 86 -7.12 -19.97 4.15
N SER A 87 -7.76 -19.44 5.19
CA SER A 87 -7.38 -18.35 6.08
C SER A 87 -6.40 -18.78 7.17
N ASP A 88 -5.19 -18.20 7.14
CA ASP A 88 -4.36 -17.93 8.33
C ASP A 88 -3.26 -16.93 7.95
N SER A 89 -3.12 -15.87 8.75
CA SER A 89 -2.21 -14.70 8.67
C SER A 89 -1.71 -14.30 7.26
N ILE A 90 -2.35 -13.28 6.69
CA ILE A 90 -2.09 -12.80 5.32
C ILE A 90 -0.65 -12.24 5.17
N LEU A 91 -0.13 -11.59 6.22
CA LEU A 91 1.19 -10.93 6.18
C LEU A 91 2.36 -11.93 6.06
N SER A 92 2.37 -13.01 6.85
CA SER A 92 3.46 -13.99 6.81
C SER A 92 3.42 -14.82 5.52
N ARG A 93 2.21 -15.08 5.01
CA ARG A 93 2.00 -15.83 3.76
C ARG A 93 2.39 -15.02 2.54
N ASP A 94 2.15 -13.71 2.50
CA ASP A 94 2.64 -12.86 1.42
C ASP A 94 4.18 -12.89 1.40
N LEU A 95 4.83 -12.56 2.51
CA LEU A 95 6.30 -12.52 2.59
C LEU A 95 6.97 -13.87 2.25
N SER A 96 6.42 -14.98 2.72
CA SER A 96 6.98 -16.32 2.48
C SER A 96 6.72 -16.82 1.05
N LYS A 97 5.58 -16.48 0.45
CA LYS A 97 5.27 -16.78 -0.96
C LYS A 97 6.06 -15.90 -1.92
N LEU A 98 6.31 -14.64 -1.57
CA LEU A 98 7.10 -13.68 -2.34
C LEU A 98 8.53 -14.20 -2.55
N ARG A 99 9.18 -14.68 -1.48
CA ARG A 99 10.54 -15.22 -1.56
C ARG A 99 10.65 -16.47 -2.44
N ASN A 100 9.77 -17.44 -2.24
CA ASN A 100 9.93 -18.77 -2.85
C ASN A 100 9.46 -18.88 -4.31
N ARG A 101 8.71 -17.90 -4.84
CA ARG A 101 8.13 -17.99 -6.20
C ARG A 101 8.43 -16.81 -7.12
N GLN A 102 8.71 -15.63 -6.59
CA GLN A 102 8.76 -14.39 -7.39
C GLN A 102 10.16 -13.75 -7.42
N ASN A 103 11.14 -14.36 -6.74
CA ASN A 103 12.52 -13.89 -6.63
C ASN A 103 12.57 -12.42 -6.19
N ILE A 104 11.89 -12.10 -5.08
CA ILE A 104 11.82 -10.75 -4.52
C ILE A 104 12.78 -10.69 -3.33
N ASP A 105 13.65 -9.69 -3.32
CA ASP A 105 14.65 -9.47 -2.27
C ASP A 105 14.14 -8.51 -1.19
N LEU A 106 13.42 -7.48 -1.63
CA LEU A 106 12.91 -6.40 -0.80
C LEU A 106 11.40 -6.28 -0.96
N VAL A 107 10.73 -5.94 0.14
CA VAL A 107 9.29 -5.69 0.13
C VAL A 107 8.98 -4.35 0.77
N ILE A 108 8.12 -3.58 0.12
CA ILE A 108 7.46 -2.44 0.74
C ILE A 108 6.19 -2.97 1.38
N THR A 109 6.04 -2.78 2.68
CA THR A 109 4.85 -3.19 3.43
C THR A 109 4.46 -2.10 4.42
N GLY A 110 3.23 -2.11 4.91
CA GLY A 110 2.76 -1.05 5.76
C GLY A 110 1.41 -1.27 6.41
N THR A 111 1.07 -0.32 7.26
CA THR A 111 -0.19 -0.30 8.01
C THR A 111 -0.93 1.01 7.83
N VAL A 112 -2.25 0.95 7.82
CA VAL A 112 -3.17 2.08 7.82
C VAL A 112 -3.87 2.15 9.17
N THR A 113 -3.96 3.33 9.77
CA THR A 113 -4.79 3.57 10.97
C THR A 113 -5.81 4.64 10.64
N ARG A 114 -7.09 4.37 10.86
CA ARG A 114 -8.15 5.36 10.65
C ARG A 114 -8.26 6.25 11.89
N GLN A 115 -8.19 7.57 11.68
CA GLN A 115 -8.53 8.59 12.67
C GLN A 115 -9.81 9.33 12.26
N GLN A 116 -10.24 10.31 13.06
CA GLN A 116 -11.48 11.06 12.79
C GLN A 116 -11.42 11.87 11.49
N HIS A 117 -10.27 12.46 11.17
CA HIS A 117 -10.10 13.34 10.00
C HIS A 117 -9.13 12.81 8.94
N ALA A 118 -8.38 11.75 9.22
CA ALA A 118 -7.34 11.26 8.33
C ALA A 118 -7.06 9.76 8.49
N TYR A 119 -6.31 9.21 7.54
CA TYR A 119 -5.66 7.92 7.63
C TYR A 119 -4.17 8.13 7.87
N ILE A 120 -3.63 7.51 8.90
CA ILE A 120 -2.18 7.45 9.14
C ILE A 120 -1.65 6.22 8.41
N VAL A 121 -0.73 6.43 7.48
CA VAL A 121 -0.10 5.38 6.69
C VAL A 121 1.36 5.27 7.09
N ASN A 122 1.74 4.10 7.59
CA ASN A 122 3.14 3.76 7.85
C ASN A 122 3.61 2.77 6.80
N ALA A 123 4.77 3.00 6.20
CA ALA A 123 5.40 2.08 5.25
C ALA A 123 6.84 1.78 5.67
N ARG A 124 7.31 0.59 5.28
CA ARG A 124 8.67 0.10 5.54
C ARG A 124 9.17 -0.65 4.32
N LEU A 125 10.42 -0.39 3.93
CA LEU A 125 11.16 -1.24 3.02
C LEU A 125 11.91 -2.29 3.85
N VAL A 126 11.66 -3.57 3.59
CA VAL A 126 12.16 -4.68 4.40
C VAL A 126 12.93 -5.65 3.51
N ASN A 127 14.12 -6.05 3.95
CA ASN A 127 14.83 -7.17 3.36
C ASN A 127 14.15 -8.49 3.78
N ILE A 128 13.72 -9.28 2.81
CA ILE A 128 12.91 -10.48 3.07
C ILE A 128 13.76 -11.61 3.69
N GLU A 129 15.05 -11.67 3.37
CA GLU A 129 15.96 -12.72 3.85
C GLU A 129 16.19 -12.59 5.36
N ASN A 130 16.63 -11.43 5.82
CA ASN A 130 17.04 -11.20 7.21
C ASN A 130 16.01 -10.42 8.04
N LYS A 131 14.87 -10.02 7.44
CA LYS A 131 13.79 -9.24 8.07
C LYS A 131 14.20 -7.85 8.54
N GLN A 132 15.34 -7.35 8.08
CA GLN A 132 15.82 -6.02 8.43
C GLN A 132 14.98 -4.93 7.75
N VAL A 133 14.56 -3.93 8.52
CA VAL A 133 13.95 -2.71 7.99
C VAL A 133 15.07 -1.81 7.48
N LEU A 134 15.09 -1.55 6.17
CA LEU A 134 16.11 -0.75 5.50
C LEU A 134 15.77 0.75 5.51
N SER A 135 14.47 1.05 5.43
CA SER A 135 13.93 2.40 5.55
C SER A 135 12.46 2.33 5.98
N ALA A 136 11.96 3.45 6.50
CA ALA A 136 10.56 3.59 6.91
C ALA A 136 10.10 5.01 6.66
N GLY A 137 8.79 5.17 6.45
CA GLY A 137 8.18 6.48 6.31
C GLY A 137 6.75 6.47 6.82
N SER A 138 6.23 7.67 7.10
CA SER A 138 4.84 7.87 7.51
C SER A 138 4.25 9.06 6.78
N THR A 139 2.95 8.97 6.49
CA THR A 139 2.18 10.09 5.94
C THR A 139 0.76 10.08 6.52
N GLU A 140 0.17 11.26 6.63
CA GLU A 140 -1.22 11.45 7.02
C GLU A 140 -2.02 11.86 5.78
N ILE A 141 -3.02 11.06 5.42
CA ILE A 141 -3.89 11.30 4.27
C ILE A 141 -5.26 11.73 4.77
N PRO A 142 -5.66 13.00 4.61
CA PRO A 142 -6.97 13.48 5.02
C PRO A 142 -8.10 12.70 4.34
N ILE A 143 -9.15 12.36 5.09
CA ILE A 143 -10.27 11.53 4.58
C ILE A 143 -10.96 12.18 3.38
N ASN A 144 -11.01 13.52 3.33
CA ASN A 144 -11.65 14.25 2.24
C ASN A 144 -10.91 14.14 0.89
N VAL A 145 -9.66 13.66 0.87
CA VAL A 145 -8.91 13.34 -0.37
C VAL A 145 -9.59 12.19 -1.12
N MET A 146 -10.20 11.25 -0.40
CA MET A 146 -10.87 10.08 -0.98
C MET A 146 -12.25 10.43 -1.58
N TRP A 147 -12.82 11.59 -1.23
CA TRP A 147 -14.15 12.00 -1.68
C TRP A 147 -14.16 12.74 -3.02
N GLY A 148 -13.01 12.85 -3.69
CA GLY A 148 -12.85 13.58 -4.95
C GLY A 148 -13.68 13.06 -6.12
N ASN A 149 -14.11 11.79 -6.09
CA ASN A 149 -14.95 11.18 -7.13
C ASN A 149 -16.29 10.60 -6.60
N GLU A 150 -16.56 10.68 -5.29
CA GLU A 150 -17.77 10.17 -4.65
C GLU A 150 -18.66 11.31 -4.11
N LYS A 151 -18.91 12.36 -4.90
CA LYS A 151 -20.18 13.11 -4.78
C LYS A 151 -21.35 12.30 -5.38
N ILE A 152 -21.37 11.00 -5.12
CA ILE A 152 -22.51 10.13 -5.39
C ILE A 152 -22.71 9.34 -4.10
N GLN A 153 -23.28 10.01 -3.11
CA GLN A 153 -23.96 9.27 -2.04
C GLN A 153 -25.25 8.74 -2.64
N GLN A 154 -25.26 7.46 -2.99
CA GLN A 154 -26.50 6.73 -3.22
C GLN A 154 -27.23 6.66 -1.88
N ARG A 155 -28.06 7.65 -1.60
CA ARG A 155 -29.07 7.59 -0.56
C ARG A 155 -30.41 7.35 -1.26
N ASP A 156 -31.06 6.25 -0.91
CA ASP A 156 -32.39 5.88 -1.41
C ASP A 156 -32.49 5.68 -2.94
N GLY A 157 -31.42 5.22 -3.59
CA GLY A 157 -31.46 4.80 -5.00
C GLY A 157 -31.44 5.94 -6.03
N TYR A 158 -31.23 7.19 -5.62
CA TYR A 158 -31.12 8.33 -6.54
C TYR A 158 -29.72 8.95 -6.53
N LEU A 159 -29.20 9.21 -7.73
CA LEU A 159 -27.92 9.88 -7.96
C LEU A 159 -28.14 11.41 -7.88
N TYR A 160 -27.66 12.06 -6.81
CA TYR A 160 -27.69 13.52 -6.72
C TYR A 160 -26.33 14.12 -7.06
N ARG A 161 -26.31 14.98 -8.08
CA ARG A 161 -25.18 15.83 -8.47
C ARG A 161 -25.44 17.24 -7.94
N SER A 162 -24.68 17.72 -6.96
CA SER A 162 -24.67 19.15 -6.61
C SER A 162 -23.53 19.83 -7.38
N GLU A 163 -23.89 20.57 -8.43
CA GLU A 163 -23.03 21.58 -9.03
C GLU A 163 -22.94 22.77 -8.04
N TYR A 164 -21.72 23.14 -7.66
CA TYR A 164 -21.41 24.46 -7.10
C TYR A 164 -20.17 24.97 -7.83
#